data_AF-A0A090RU17-F1
#
_entry.id   AF-A0A090RU17-F1
#
_cell.length_a   1.000
_cell.length_b   1.000
_cell.length_c   1.000
_cell.angle_alpha   90.00
_cell.angle_beta   90.00
_cell.angle_gamma   90.00
#
_symmetry.space_group_name_H-M   'P 1'
#
loop_
_entity.id
_entity.type
_entity.pdbx_description
1 polymer ?
#
loop_
_entity_poly.entity_id
_entity_poly.type
_entity_poly.pdbx_seq_one_letter_code
_entity_poly.pdbx_strand_id
1 'polypeptide(L)'
;MVPLLEMKGIVKRFGKVKALDGVSISLEKGEILSLCGENGSGKSTLMKVLCGIYPSGEFEGEILFQGKPLVAKGISDSETLGIAIIHQELTLVKELSVLENLFLGKEIETFGVLDFDKMHAESEKLLEKVKLNVSPETKVGDLGVGQQQLIEIAKALSKEAKLLVLDEPTAPLTESETEILLDLVQGLKNEGVSCIYISHKLNEVKAISDHICVIRDGCHIGTRAASSITTDDIITMMVGREMKQLFPREEHEIGDVVLLVENVSAWDKANRSVAKVKNANFALRKGEILGISGLVGAGRTELMECIYGCYQGKHQGDIYLDGEKLSINSSQDALHSGIAMVPEDRKRHGIVPIMGVGRTLR
;
A
#
# COMPACT_ATOMS: atom_id res chain seq x y z
N MET A 1 19.76 26.32 7.45
CA MET A 1 18.79 26.02 8.52
C MET A 1 19.17 24.65 9.08
N VAL A 2 18.83 24.31 10.32
CA VAL A 2 19.08 22.95 10.85
C VAL A 2 17.88 22.08 10.45
N PRO A 3 18.08 20.95 9.75
CA PRO A 3 16.97 20.09 9.35
C PRO A 3 16.18 19.57 10.56
N LEU A 4 14.89 19.27 10.34
CA LEU A 4 14.06 18.64 11.37
C LEU A 4 14.55 17.22 11.65
N LEU A 5 14.85 16.46 10.60
CA LEU A 5 15.37 15.10 10.67
C LEU A 5 16.57 14.95 9.74
N GLU A 6 17.63 14.32 10.23
CA GLU A 6 18.71 13.78 9.41
C GLU A 6 18.97 12.33 9.82
N MET A 7 18.95 11.42 8.85
CA MET A 7 19.43 10.05 9.01
C MET A 7 20.68 9.91 8.15
N LYS A 8 21.81 9.52 8.75
CA LYS A 8 23.13 9.55 8.11
C LYS A 8 23.72 8.15 8.07
N GLY A 9 23.92 7.63 6.87
CA GLY A 9 24.63 6.37 6.63
C GLY A 9 24.00 5.16 7.31
N ILE A 10 22.67 5.08 7.34
CA ILE A 10 21.96 4.03 8.06
C ILE A 10 22.17 2.66 7.41
N VAL A 11 22.72 1.72 8.18
CA VAL A 11 22.92 0.32 7.77
C VAL A 11 22.19 -0.60 8.73
N LYS A 12 21.29 -1.44 8.21
CA LYS A 12 20.58 -2.47 8.99
C LYS A 12 20.76 -3.82 8.32
N ARG A 13 21.22 -4.80 9.11
CA ARG A 13 21.48 -6.17 8.67
C ARG A 13 20.53 -7.15 9.33
N PHE A 14 20.09 -8.14 8.56
CA PHE A 14 19.40 -9.33 9.05
C PHE A 14 20.22 -10.55 8.62
N GLY A 15 21.02 -11.08 9.55
CA GLY A 15 22.00 -12.12 9.24
C GLY A 15 22.99 -11.64 8.17
N LYS A 16 22.98 -12.30 7.00
CA LYS A 16 23.86 -11.95 5.88
C LYS A 16 23.29 -10.87 4.95
N VAL A 17 21.98 -10.57 5.05
CA VAL A 17 21.30 -9.62 4.16
C VAL A 17 21.44 -8.22 4.75
N LYS A 18 21.96 -7.27 3.97
CA LYS A 18 21.84 -5.85 4.26
C LYS A 18 20.48 -5.38 3.76
N ALA A 19 19.56 -5.09 4.68
CA ALA A 19 18.27 -4.50 4.32
C ALA A 19 18.37 -3.00 4.09
N LEU A 20 19.34 -2.34 4.74
CA LEU A 20 19.76 -0.97 4.46
C LEU A 20 21.29 -0.95 4.35
N ASP A 21 21.81 -0.26 3.34
CA ASP A 21 23.25 -0.11 3.08
C ASP A 21 23.62 1.36 2.89
N GLY A 22 23.79 2.07 4.01
CA GLY A 22 24.29 3.44 4.02
C GLY A 22 23.25 4.49 3.63
N VAL A 23 21.96 4.23 3.87
CA VAL A 23 20.87 5.13 3.47
C VAL A 23 20.95 6.44 4.23
N SER A 24 20.90 7.56 3.51
CA SER A 24 20.90 8.89 4.10
C SER A 24 19.71 9.70 3.61
N ILE A 25 18.93 10.27 4.54
CA ILE A 25 17.80 11.15 4.21
C ILE A 25 17.81 12.37 5.11
N SER A 26 17.29 13.49 4.62
CA SER A 26 17.11 14.72 5.37
C SER A 26 15.73 15.29 5.09
N LEU A 27 15.14 15.91 6.09
CA LEU A 27 13.83 16.55 6.02
C LEU A 27 13.87 17.87 6.79
N GLU A 28 13.51 18.96 6.13
CA GLU A 28 13.36 20.28 6.73
C GLU A 28 12.01 20.41 7.46
N LYS A 29 11.89 21.41 8.33
CA LYS A 29 10.64 21.68 9.04
C LYS A 29 9.57 22.21 8.06
N GLY A 30 8.37 21.63 8.12
CA GLY A 30 7.23 21.99 7.27
C GLY A 30 7.37 21.46 5.84
N GLU A 31 8.16 20.41 5.67
CA GLU A 31 8.41 19.76 4.38
C GLU A 31 7.69 18.40 4.30
N ILE A 32 7.29 17.99 3.10
CA ILE A 32 6.86 16.63 2.77
C ILE A 32 7.96 15.95 1.95
N LEU A 33 8.60 14.93 2.53
CA LEU A 33 9.52 14.03 1.84
C LEU A 33 8.81 12.74 1.47
N SER A 34 8.68 12.45 0.18
CA SER A 34 8.23 11.13 -0.24
C SER A 34 9.36 10.12 -0.33
N LEU A 35 9.11 8.91 0.16
CA LEU A 35 9.98 7.76 -0.02
C LEU A 35 9.39 6.81 -1.06
N CYS A 36 10.10 6.66 -2.18
CA CYS A 36 9.72 5.79 -3.28
C CYS A 36 10.71 4.62 -3.42
N GLY A 37 10.25 3.53 -4.01
CA GLY A 37 11.04 2.31 -4.19
C GLY A 37 10.15 1.10 -4.36
N GLU A 38 10.68 0.03 -4.95
CA GLU A 38 9.95 -1.23 -5.08
C GLU A 38 9.62 -1.85 -3.70
N ASN A 39 8.70 -2.82 -3.69
CA ASN A 39 8.42 -3.60 -2.49
C ASN A 39 9.68 -4.36 -2.08
N GLY A 40 10.04 -4.27 -0.80
CA GLY A 40 11.29 -4.83 -0.28
C GLY A 40 12.52 -3.95 -0.47
N SER A 41 12.39 -2.72 -0.99
CA SER A 41 13.54 -1.83 -1.20
C SER A 41 14.18 -1.28 0.08
N GLY A 42 13.54 -1.45 1.25
CA GLY A 42 14.08 -1.01 2.55
C GLY A 42 13.34 0.17 3.19
N LYS A 43 12.34 0.77 2.53
CA LYS A 43 11.57 1.94 3.05
C LYS A 43 11.02 1.72 4.46
N SER A 44 10.23 0.67 4.67
CA SER A 44 9.65 0.35 5.98
C SER A 44 10.72 -0.08 7.00
N THR A 45 11.84 -0.67 6.57
CA THR A 45 12.98 -0.96 7.45
C THR A 45 13.62 0.33 7.97
N LEU A 46 13.77 1.35 7.11
CA LEU A 46 14.28 2.66 7.49
C LEU A 46 13.35 3.33 8.50
N MET A 47 12.03 3.25 8.30
CA MET A 47 11.08 3.82 9.26
C MET A 47 11.06 3.07 10.60
N LYS A 48 11.21 1.74 10.60
CA LYS A 48 11.37 0.95 11.83
C LYS A 48 12.64 1.31 12.61
N VAL A 49 13.70 1.71 11.90
CA VAL A 49 14.90 2.29 12.53
C VAL A 49 14.58 3.66 13.13
N LEU A 50 13.89 4.53 12.40
CA LEU A 50 13.52 5.88 12.85
C LEU A 50 12.67 5.88 14.15
N CYS A 51 11.65 5.02 14.25
CA CYS A 51 10.81 4.95 15.44
C CYS A 51 11.38 4.08 16.57
N GLY A 52 12.57 3.49 16.41
CA GLY A 52 13.16 2.63 17.45
C GLY A 52 12.48 1.27 17.62
N ILE A 53 11.70 0.79 16.63
CA ILE A 53 11.34 -0.64 16.54
C ILE A 53 12.61 -1.49 16.40
N TYR A 54 13.60 -0.97 15.66
CA TYR A 54 14.98 -1.43 15.72
C TYR A 54 15.79 -0.45 16.57
N PRO A 55 16.08 -0.81 17.83
CA PRO A 55 16.75 0.08 18.77
C PRO A 55 18.13 0.54 18.29
N SER A 56 18.55 1.69 18.81
CA SER A 56 19.91 2.19 18.65
C SER A 56 20.92 1.15 19.11
N GLY A 57 21.92 0.86 18.27
CA GLY A 57 22.90 -0.20 18.48
C GLY A 57 22.63 -1.48 17.69
N GLU A 58 21.41 -1.68 17.17
CA GLU A 58 21.14 -2.78 16.23
C GLU A 58 21.27 -2.38 14.75
N PHE A 59 21.71 -1.15 14.48
CA PHE A 59 21.99 -0.60 13.17
C PHE A 59 23.23 0.31 13.28
N GLU A 60 23.89 0.56 12.15
CA GLU A 60 25.02 1.50 12.05
C GLU A 60 24.51 2.83 11.46
N GLY A 61 25.20 3.94 11.74
CA GLY A 61 24.82 5.28 11.31
C GLY A 61 24.30 6.16 12.44
N GLU A 62 23.85 7.37 12.11
CA GLU A 62 23.39 8.37 13.09
C GLU A 62 22.03 8.93 12.70
N ILE A 63 21.17 9.17 13.69
CA ILE A 63 19.91 9.88 13.50
C ILE A 63 19.96 11.15 14.35
N LEU A 64 19.68 12.29 13.72
CA LEU A 64 19.57 13.59 14.36
C LEU A 64 18.14 14.07 14.20
N PHE A 65 17.50 14.46 15.30
CA PHE A 65 16.19 15.10 15.30
C PHE A 65 16.30 16.49 15.93
N GLN A 66 15.93 17.53 15.18
CA GLN A 66 16.12 18.94 15.53
C GLN A 66 17.59 19.25 15.88
N GLY A 67 18.53 18.66 15.15
CA GLY A 67 19.98 18.78 15.36
C GLY A 67 20.53 18.05 16.60
N LYS A 68 19.72 17.27 17.32
CA LYS A 68 20.15 16.49 18.49
C LYS A 68 20.18 15.00 18.16
N PRO A 69 21.18 14.22 18.62
CA PRO A 69 21.19 12.77 18.47
C PRO A 69 19.92 12.12 19.02
N LEU A 70 19.25 11.33 18.19
CA LEU A 70 18.11 10.51 18.55
C LEU A 70 18.61 9.10 18.89
N VAL A 71 18.57 8.75 20.18
CA VAL A 71 18.89 7.41 20.67
C VAL A 71 17.61 6.75 21.18
N ALA A 72 16.83 6.19 20.27
CA ALA A 72 15.59 5.48 20.61
C ALA A 72 15.89 4.02 20.98
N LYS A 73 15.35 3.57 22.12
CA LYS A 73 15.34 2.17 22.57
C LYS A 73 13.99 1.49 22.34
N GLY A 74 12.95 2.27 22.05
CA GLY A 74 11.63 1.81 21.69
C GLY A 74 10.78 2.93 21.09
N ILE A 75 9.56 2.58 20.69
CA ILE A 75 8.60 3.48 20.03
C ILE A 75 8.30 4.72 20.90
N SER A 76 8.13 4.54 22.21
CA SER A 76 7.81 5.61 23.16
C SER A 76 8.82 6.75 23.16
N ASP A 77 10.10 6.45 22.93
CA ASP A 77 11.18 7.44 22.91
C ASP A 77 11.03 8.37 21.70
N SER A 78 10.70 7.80 20.54
CA SER A 78 10.45 8.56 19.32
C SER A 78 9.15 9.36 19.41
N GLU A 79 8.09 8.79 19.99
CA GLU A 79 6.80 9.46 20.16
C GLU A 79 6.89 10.68 21.09
N THR A 80 7.67 10.58 22.18
CA THR A 80 7.86 11.69 23.13
C THR A 80 8.59 12.88 22.50
N LEU A 81 9.36 12.64 21.44
CA LEU A 81 10.01 13.70 20.67
C LEU A 81 9.10 14.31 19.59
N GLY A 82 7.91 13.73 19.39
CA GLY A 82 6.92 14.16 18.41
C GLY A 82 7.07 13.47 17.05
N ILE A 83 7.62 12.25 17.01
CA ILE A 83 7.64 11.40 15.80
C ILE A 83 6.47 10.42 15.90
N ALA A 84 5.48 10.55 15.03
CA ALA A 84 4.35 9.64 14.95
C ALA A 84 4.39 8.86 13.64
N ILE A 85 4.10 7.56 13.68
CA ILE A 85 4.09 6.68 12.51
C ILE A 85 2.72 6.02 12.38
N ILE A 86 2.18 6.06 11.17
CA ILE A 86 0.98 5.34 10.75
C ILE A 86 1.43 4.25 9.79
N HIS A 87 1.21 3.01 10.20
CA HIS A 87 1.59 1.83 9.43
C HIS A 87 0.54 1.47 8.38
N GLN A 88 0.95 0.64 7.42
CA GLN A 88 0.07 0.13 6.35
C GLN A 88 -1.14 -0.64 6.89
N GLU A 89 -0.97 -1.39 7.98
CA GLU A 89 -2.07 -2.05 8.69
C GLU A 89 -2.58 -1.15 9.82
N LEU A 90 -3.89 -0.91 9.85
CA LEU A 90 -4.56 -0.12 10.89
C LEU A 90 -4.39 -0.77 12.27
N THR A 91 -4.10 0.04 13.29
CA THR A 91 -3.85 -0.42 14.67
C THR A 91 -5.02 -0.12 15.62
N LEU A 92 -6.14 0.35 15.08
CA LEU A 92 -7.33 0.67 15.86
C LEU A 92 -8.01 -0.58 16.44
N VAL A 93 -8.51 -0.45 17.66
CA VAL A 93 -9.32 -1.48 18.33
C VAL A 93 -10.77 -1.28 17.90
N LYS A 94 -11.30 -2.23 17.12
CA LYS A 94 -12.60 -2.12 16.44
C LYS A 94 -13.78 -2.06 17.42
N GLU A 95 -13.62 -2.68 18.58
CA GLU A 95 -14.64 -2.80 19.61
C GLU A 95 -14.80 -1.52 20.44
N LEU A 96 -13.78 -0.65 20.43
CA LEU A 96 -13.74 0.62 21.13
C LEU A 96 -14.32 1.75 20.28
N SER A 97 -14.78 2.81 20.94
CA SER A 97 -15.24 4.02 20.29
C SER A 97 -14.09 4.80 19.64
N VAL A 98 -14.44 5.77 18.80
CA VAL A 98 -13.48 6.73 18.23
C VAL A 98 -12.75 7.46 19.35
N LEU A 99 -13.48 7.96 20.35
CA LEU A 99 -12.93 8.63 21.54
C LEU A 99 -11.91 7.75 22.25
N GLU A 100 -12.28 6.51 22.57
CA GLU A 100 -11.40 5.57 23.27
C GLU A 100 -10.13 5.27 22.44
N ASN A 101 -10.25 5.11 21.12
CA ASN A 101 -9.09 4.88 20.24
C ASN A 101 -8.15 6.08 20.16
N LEU A 102 -8.69 7.32 20.11
CA LEU A 102 -7.91 8.56 20.00
C LEU A 102 -7.00 8.79 21.22
N PHE A 103 -7.45 8.36 22.41
CA PHE A 103 -6.79 8.57 23.69
C PHE A 103 -6.16 7.31 24.29
N LEU A 104 -6.22 6.17 23.61
CA LEU A 104 -5.71 4.90 24.13
C LEU A 104 -4.22 5.01 24.49
N GLY A 105 -3.90 4.83 25.78
CA GLY A 105 -2.55 4.94 26.35
C GLY A 105 -2.08 6.38 26.62
N LYS A 106 -2.95 7.38 26.42
CA LYS A 106 -2.77 8.79 26.79
C LYS A 106 -4.09 9.39 27.25
N GLU A 107 -4.79 8.66 28.10
CA GLU A 107 -6.06 9.07 28.65
C GLU A 107 -5.91 10.39 29.45
N ILE A 108 -6.88 11.30 29.30
CA ILE A 108 -6.86 12.55 30.07
C ILE A 108 -7.42 12.25 31.45
N GLU A 109 -6.61 12.49 32.47
CA GLU A 109 -6.98 12.25 33.86
C GLU A 109 -6.99 13.56 34.67
N THR A 110 -7.98 13.69 35.54
CA THR A 110 -8.07 14.74 36.55
C THR A 110 -8.10 14.07 37.93
N PHE A 111 -7.04 14.25 38.73
CA PHE A 111 -6.86 13.58 40.03
C PHE A 111 -6.95 12.03 39.99
N GLY A 112 -6.46 11.40 38.92
CA GLY A 112 -6.46 9.94 38.75
C GLY A 112 -7.80 9.35 38.32
N VAL A 113 -8.74 10.20 37.90
CA VAL A 113 -10.03 9.79 37.30
C VAL A 113 -10.06 10.27 35.85
N LEU A 114 -10.53 9.40 34.96
CA LEU A 114 -10.71 9.71 33.54
C LEU A 114 -11.66 10.90 33.35
N ASP A 115 -11.21 11.87 32.57
CA ASP A 115 -11.94 13.09 32.23
C ASP A 115 -12.58 12.96 30.84
N PHE A 116 -13.69 12.21 30.80
CA PHE A 116 -14.41 11.93 29.55
C PHE A 116 -14.92 13.20 28.86
N ASP A 117 -15.34 14.21 29.62
CA ASP A 117 -15.82 15.48 29.04
C ASP A 117 -14.70 16.20 28.28
N LYS A 118 -13.48 16.27 28.85
CA LYS A 118 -12.32 16.81 28.14
C LYS A 118 -11.92 15.95 26.94
N MET A 119 -11.90 14.62 27.10
CA MET A 119 -11.57 13.71 25.99
C MET A 119 -12.57 13.85 24.84
N HIS A 120 -13.85 14.03 25.14
CA HIS A 120 -14.87 14.26 24.13
C HIS A 120 -14.66 15.59 23.41
N ALA A 121 -14.44 16.68 24.14
CA ALA A 121 -14.18 18.00 23.57
C ALA A 121 -12.89 18.02 22.70
N GLU A 122 -11.83 17.34 23.13
CA GLU A 122 -10.61 17.21 22.32
C GLU A 122 -10.79 16.27 21.13
N SER A 123 -11.59 15.20 21.27
CA SER A 123 -11.95 14.32 20.14
C SER A 123 -12.63 15.09 19.02
N GLU A 124 -13.60 15.96 19.34
CA GLU A 124 -14.30 16.77 18.34
C GLU A 124 -13.34 17.66 17.55
N LYS A 125 -12.38 18.32 18.22
CA LYS A 125 -11.36 19.14 17.57
C LYS A 125 -10.46 18.33 16.65
N LEU A 126 -10.05 17.12 17.08
CA LEU A 126 -9.21 16.24 16.28
C LEU A 126 -9.95 15.72 15.04
N LEU A 127 -11.23 15.37 15.19
CA LEU A 127 -12.09 14.91 14.10
C LEU A 127 -12.36 16.03 13.09
N GLU A 128 -12.61 17.26 13.55
CA GLU A 128 -12.74 18.44 12.70
C GLU A 128 -11.45 18.69 11.91
N LYS A 129 -10.29 18.56 12.56
CA LYS A 129 -8.97 18.73 11.93
C LYS A 129 -8.73 17.76 10.79
N VAL A 130 -9.19 16.51 10.92
CA VAL A 130 -9.12 15.51 9.85
C VAL A 130 -10.35 15.51 8.93
N LYS A 131 -11.25 16.50 9.07
CA LYS A 131 -12.49 16.67 8.30
C LYS A 131 -13.42 15.45 8.35
N LEU A 132 -13.41 14.72 9.46
CA LEU A 132 -14.22 13.52 9.64
C LEU A 132 -15.45 13.84 10.49
N ASN A 133 -16.64 13.79 9.86
CA ASN A 133 -17.90 14.01 10.55
C ASN A 133 -18.46 12.69 11.11
N VAL A 134 -17.97 12.29 12.28
CA VAL A 134 -18.46 11.12 13.04
C VAL A 134 -18.58 11.49 14.52
N SER A 135 -19.50 10.85 15.24
CA SER A 135 -19.56 11.02 16.69
C SER A 135 -18.35 10.33 17.34
N PRO A 136 -17.69 10.96 18.34
CA PRO A 136 -16.64 10.31 19.13
C PRO A 136 -17.10 9.00 19.80
N GLU A 137 -18.40 8.82 20.05
CA GLU A 137 -18.98 7.63 20.66
C GLU A 137 -19.20 6.46 19.68
N THR A 138 -18.99 6.70 18.37
CA THR A 138 -19.16 5.66 17.33
C THR A 138 -18.09 4.60 17.50
N LYS A 139 -18.44 3.30 17.38
CA LYS A 139 -17.44 2.23 17.38
C LYS A 139 -16.62 2.27 16.10
N VAL A 140 -15.31 2.09 16.22
CA VAL A 140 -14.43 2.11 15.05
C VAL A 140 -14.75 0.99 14.06
N GLY A 141 -15.20 -0.17 14.55
CA GLY A 141 -15.60 -1.31 13.72
C GLY A 141 -16.78 -1.04 12.79
N ASP A 142 -17.60 -0.02 13.08
CA ASP A 142 -18.75 0.35 12.27
C ASP A 142 -18.38 1.33 11.12
N LEU A 143 -17.14 1.81 11.09
CA LEU A 143 -16.67 2.81 10.14
C LEU A 143 -16.03 2.15 8.90
N GLY A 144 -16.13 2.84 7.77
CA GLY A 144 -15.42 2.45 6.54
C GLY A 144 -13.90 2.55 6.70
N VAL A 145 -13.14 1.81 5.89
CA VAL A 145 -11.67 1.76 6.00
C VAL A 145 -11.01 3.14 5.84
N GLY A 146 -11.51 3.99 4.94
CA GLY A 146 -11.03 5.37 4.81
C GLY A 146 -11.27 6.23 6.05
N GLN A 147 -12.42 6.09 6.70
CA GLN A 147 -12.71 6.78 7.95
C GLN A 147 -11.79 6.29 9.08
N GLN A 148 -11.52 4.98 9.14
CA GLN A 148 -10.56 4.40 10.08
C GLN A 148 -9.15 4.96 9.85
N GLN A 149 -8.72 5.14 8.60
CA GLN A 149 -7.43 5.76 8.27
C GLN A 149 -7.35 7.21 8.79
N LEU A 150 -8.41 8.00 8.64
CA LEU A 150 -8.47 9.37 9.18
C LEU A 150 -8.41 9.40 10.71
N ILE A 151 -8.97 8.38 11.38
CA ILE A 151 -8.89 8.25 12.85
C ILE A 151 -7.46 7.93 13.29
N GLU A 152 -6.72 7.09 12.59
CA GLU A 152 -5.28 6.87 12.87
C GLU A 152 -4.48 8.17 12.75
N ILE A 153 -4.81 9.01 11.76
CA ILE A 153 -4.18 10.33 11.61
C ILE A 153 -4.56 11.24 12.76
N ALA A 154 -5.84 11.31 13.13
CA ALA A 154 -6.30 12.08 14.28
C ALA A 154 -5.62 11.63 15.59
N LYS A 155 -5.45 10.31 15.79
CA LYS A 155 -4.72 9.72 16.92
C LYS A 155 -3.25 10.07 16.91
N ALA A 156 -2.60 10.11 15.74
CA ALA A 156 -1.21 10.56 15.63
C ALA A 156 -1.07 12.06 15.98
N LEU A 157 -2.04 12.88 15.56
CA LEU A 157 -2.06 14.32 15.82
C LEU A 157 -2.36 14.67 17.29
N SER A 158 -3.13 13.83 17.99
CA SER A 158 -3.39 14.00 19.44
C SER A 158 -2.10 13.92 20.27
N LYS A 159 -1.03 13.31 19.72
CA LYS A 159 0.27 13.18 20.36
C LYS A 159 1.23 14.35 20.09
N GLU A 160 0.75 15.50 19.60
CA GLU A 160 1.57 16.67 19.27
C GLU A 160 2.70 16.36 18.27
N ALA A 161 2.40 15.58 17.23
CA ALA A 161 3.38 15.17 16.23
C ALA A 161 4.01 16.36 15.50
N LYS A 162 5.35 16.43 15.51
CA LYS A 162 6.17 17.33 14.69
C LYS A 162 6.54 16.69 13.34
N LEU A 163 6.71 15.38 13.36
CA LEU A 163 6.98 14.53 12.20
C LEU A 163 5.92 13.44 12.14
N LEU A 164 5.18 13.40 11.03
CA LEU A 164 4.22 12.34 10.72
C LEU A 164 4.77 11.45 9.61
N VAL A 165 4.91 10.16 9.87
CA VAL A 165 5.29 9.16 8.86
C VAL A 165 4.04 8.38 8.44
N LEU A 166 3.76 8.34 7.15
CA LEU A 166 2.63 7.62 6.57
C LEU A 166 3.15 6.50 5.66
N ASP A 167 2.96 5.24 6.05
CA ASP A 167 3.42 4.06 5.30
C ASP A 167 2.29 3.48 4.43
N GLU A 168 2.31 3.76 3.12
CA GLU A 168 1.30 3.36 2.13
C GLU A 168 -0.15 3.63 2.56
N PRO A 169 -0.49 4.86 2.98
CA PRO A 169 -1.75 5.16 3.67
C PRO A 169 -3.00 5.07 2.76
N THR A 170 -2.82 4.98 1.44
CA THR A 170 -3.90 4.91 0.43
C THR A 170 -4.11 3.50 -0.10
N ALA A 171 -3.35 2.50 0.36
CA ALA A 171 -3.46 1.14 -0.15
C ALA A 171 -4.90 0.57 -0.08
N PRO A 172 -5.68 0.82 0.99
CA PRO A 172 -7.06 0.33 1.06
C PRO A 172 -8.12 1.35 0.62
N LEU A 173 -7.73 2.53 0.11
CA LEU A 173 -8.64 3.66 -0.13
C LEU A 173 -9.14 3.74 -1.58
N THR A 174 -10.34 4.30 -1.75
CA THR A 174 -10.84 4.75 -3.05
C THR A 174 -10.09 6.00 -3.53
N GLU A 175 -10.23 6.37 -4.82
CA GLU A 175 -9.62 7.59 -5.36
C GLU A 175 -10.12 8.85 -4.65
N SER A 176 -11.43 8.95 -4.39
CA SER A 176 -12.02 10.08 -3.66
C SER A 176 -11.53 10.19 -2.21
N GLU A 177 -11.34 9.05 -1.52
CA GLU A 177 -10.78 9.05 -0.16
C GLU A 177 -9.28 9.40 -0.17
N THR A 178 -8.57 8.99 -1.23
CA THR A 178 -7.16 9.33 -1.44
C THR A 178 -6.99 10.84 -1.60
N GLU A 179 -7.83 11.52 -2.39
CA GLU A 179 -7.79 12.98 -2.54
C GLU A 179 -7.97 13.70 -1.20
N ILE A 180 -8.94 13.28 -0.39
CA ILE A 180 -9.18 13.83 0.95
C ILE A 180 -7.94 13.68 1.84
N LEU A 181 -7.30 12.51 1.81
CA LEU A 181 -6.09 12.24 2.58
C LEU A 181 -4.92 13.13 2.12
N LEU A 182 -4.71 13.28 0.80
CA LEU A 182 -3.64 14.11 0.27
C LEU A 182 -3.84 15.58 0.65
N ASP A 183 -5.07 16.08 0.57
CA ASP A 183 -5.44 17.43 1.01
C ASP A 183 -5.19 17.64 2.50
N LEU A 184 -5.49 16.64 3.32
CA LEU A 184 -5.21 16.67 4.76
C LEU A 184 -3.71 16.77 5.03
N VAL A 185 -2.90 15.92 4.39
CA VAL A 185 -1.43 15.94 4.54
C VAL A 185 -0.86 17.30 4.12
N GLN A 186 -1.36 17.87 3.04
CA GLN A 186 -0.97 19.20 2.59
C GLN A 186 -1.38 20.30 3.59
N GLY A 187 -2.56 20.17 4.21
CA GLY A 187 -3.01 21.05 5.29
C GLY A 187 -2.10 20.98 6.52
N LEU A 188 -1.73 19.78 6.96
CA LEU A 188 -0.82 19.56 8.10
C LEU A 188 0.55 20.19 7.86
N LYS A 189 1.06 20.09 6.62
CA LYS A 189 2.29 20.80 6.21
C LYS A 189 2.17 22.30 6.41
N ASN A 190 1.06 22.91 5.99
CA ASN A 190 0.83 24.35 6.15
C ASN A 190 0.74 24.78 7.62
N GLU A 191 0.35 23.87 8.51
CA GLU A 191 0.38 24.05 9.96
C GLU A 191 1.77 23.82 10.59
N GLY A 192 2.76 23.44 9.79
CA GLY A 192 4.15 23.26 10.22
C GLY A 192 4.50 21.84 10.69
N VAL A 193 3.61 20.87 10.50
CA VAL A 193 3.91 19.44 10.68
C VAL A 193 4.69 18.97 9.46
N SER A 194 5.80 18.27 9.67
CA SER A 194 6.58 17.71 8.55
C SER A 194 6.14 16.28 8.30
N CYS A 195 6.17 15.82 7.05
CA CYS A 195 5.69 14.50 6.70
C CYS A 195 6.73 13.68 5.94
N ILE A 196 6.80 12.39 6.27
CA ILE A 196 7.40 11.38 5.39
C ILE A 196 6.26 10.56 4.80
N TYR A 197 6.12 10.59 3.48
CA TYR A 197 5.04 9.90 2.78
C TYR A 197 5.60 8.74 1.94
N ILE A 198 5.32 7.51 2.34
CA ILE A 198 5.79 6.32 1.64
C ILE A 198 4.69 5.85 0.70
N SER A 199 4.98 5.84 -0.59
CA SER A 199 4.06 5.30 -1.59
C SER A 199 4.83 4.84 -2.83
N HIS A 200 4.29 3.82 -3.48
CA HIS A 200 4.69 3.38 -4.82
C HIS A 200 3.77 3.94 -5.91
N LYS A 201 2.71 4.66 -5.54
CA LYS A 201 1.79 5.34 -6.48
C LYS A 201 2.30 6.75 -6.80
N LEU A 202 2.89 6.89 -7.98
CA LEU A 202 3.63 8.11 -8.35
C LEU A 202 2.75 9.36 -8.50
N ASN A 203 1.47 9.21 -8.82
CA ASN A 203 0.53 10.33 -8.89
C ASN A 203 0.35 11.00 -7.52
N GLU A 204 0.24 10.21 -6.45
CA GLU A 204 0.13 10.71 -5.07
C GLU A 204 1.42 11.43 -4.66
N VAL A 205 2.56 10.75 -4.86
CA VAL A 205 3.89 11.29 -4.54
C VAL A 205 4.09 12.66 -5.19
N LYS A 206 3.77 12.78 -6.48
CA LYS A 206 3.93 14.05 -7.20
C LYS A 206 2.97 15.14 -6.75
N ALA A 207 1.80 14.78 -6.25
CA ALA A 207 0.79 15.74 -5.85
C ALA A 207 1.19 16.51 -4.58
N ILE A 208 1.89 15.86 -3.64
CA ILE A 208 2.12 16.42 -2.29
C ILE A 208 3.59 16.68 -1.93
N SER A 209 4.55 16.08 -2.64
CA SER A 209 5.96 16.12 -2.20
C SER A 209 6.63 17.46 -2.45
N ASP A 210 7.49 17.86 -1.53
CA ASP A 210 8.55 18.86 -1.78
C ASP A 210 9.78 18.18 -2.37
N HIS A 211 10.18 17.05 -1.78
CA HIS A 211 11.29 16.22 -2.24
C HIS A 211 10.86 14.76 -2.33
N ILE A 212 11.48 14.06 -3.27
CA ILE A 212 11.27 12.65 -3.53
C ILE A 212 12.63 11.96 -3.36
N CYS A 213 12.69 11.04 -2.42
CA CYS A 213 13.84 10.17 -2.19
C CYS A 213 13.52 8.76 -2.66
N VAL A 214 14.40 8.22 -3.51
CA VAL A 214 14.26 6.84 -4.00
C VAL A 214 15.23 5.93 -3.28
N ILE A 215 14.70 4.85 -2.72
CA ILE A 215 15.45 3.76 -2.11
C ILE A 215 15.24 2.50 -2.96
N ARG A 216 16.33 1.87 -3.37
CA ARG A 216 16.34 0.63 -4.16
C ARG A 216 17.37 -0.34 -3.59
N ASP A 217 16.99 -1.60 -3.41
CA ASP A 217 17.87 -2.66 -2.89
C ASP A 217 18.58 -2.30 -1.57
N GLY A 218 17.90 -1.56 -0.69
CA GLY A 218 18.46 -1.08 0.58
C GLY A 218 19.40 0.13 0.45
N CYS A 219 19.60 0.66 -0.76
CA CYS A 219 20.49 1.78 -1.03
C CYS A 219 19.72 3.08 -1.31
N HIS A 220 20.30 4.20 -0.91
CA HIS A 220 19.83 5.53 -1.31
C HIS A 220 20.26 5.82 -2.75
N ILE A 221 19.30 5.92 -3.67
CA ILE A 221 19.59 6.20 -5.09
C ILE A 221 19.71 7.69 -5.33
N GLY A 222 18.88 8.49 -4.65
CA GLY A 222 18.98 9.94 -4.68
C GLY A 222 17.73 10.61 -4.14
N THR A 223 17.89 11.87 -3.75
CA THR A 223 16.80 12.76 -3.33
C THR A 223 16.77 13.96 -4.27
N ARG A 224 15.61 14.27 -4.83
CA ARG A 224 15.43 15.42 -5.74
C ARG A 224 14.19 16.20 -5.38
N ALA A 225 14.18 17.49 -5.67
CA ALA A 225 12.99 18.32 -5.54
C ALA A 225 11.90 17.79 -6.49
N ALA A 226 10.68 17.64 -5.99
CA ALA A 226 9.54 17.12 -6.73
C ALA A 226 9.23 17.96 -7.99
N SER A 227 9.48 19.27 -7.93
CA SER A 227 9.34 20.21 -9.05
C SER A 227 10.32 19.97 -10.19
N SER A 228 11.42 19.25 -9.95
CA SER A 228 12.52 19.06 -10.90
C SER A 228 12.61 17.65 -11.50
N ILE A 229 11.75 16.73 -11.08
CA ILE A 229 11.84 15.30 -11.41
C ILE A 229 10.58 14.82 -12.16
N THR A 230 10.78 14.13 -13.27
CA THR A 230 9.66 13.56 -14.04
C THR A 230 9.21 12.21 -13.45
N THR A 231 8.06 11.70 -13.90
CA THR A 231 7.57 10.39 -13.44
C THR A 231 8.49 9.29 -13.92
N ASP A 232 8.96 9.40 -15.17
CA ASP A 232 9.90 8.48 -15.78
C ASP A 232 11.26 8.48 -15.07
N ASP A 233 11.73 9.63 -14.58
CA ASP A 233 12.95 9.70 -13.77
C ASP A 233 12.80 8.93 -12.45
N ILE A 234 11.67 9.09 -11.76
CA ILE A 234 11.39 8.35 -10.52
C ILE A 234 11.37 6.84 -10.80
N ILE A 235 10.67 6.41 -11.85
CA ILE A 235 10.62 4.99 -12.26
C ILE A 235 12.03 4.48 -12.57
N THR A 236 12.80 5.23 -13.35
CA THR A 236 14.18 4.87 -13.72
C THR A 236 15.06 4.73 -12.46
N MET A 237 14.91 5.62 -11.49
CA MET A 237 15.61 5.52 -10.20
C MET A 237 15.13 4.29 -9.40
N MET A 238 13.84 3.98 -9.39
CA MET A 238 13.24 2.87 -8.65
C MET A 238 13.66 1.50 -9.18
N VAL A 239 13.78 1.35 -10.51
CA VAL A 239 14.08 0.04 -11.14
C VAL A 239 15.54 -0.08 -11.59
N GLY A 240 16.23 1.05 -11.81
CA GLY A 240 17.64 1.07 -12.21
C GLY A 240 17.92 0.76 -13.67
N ARG A 241 16.91 0.88 -14.53
CA ARG A 241 17.00 0.72 -15.99
C ARG A 241 16.15 1.77 -16.67
N GLU A 242 16.55 2.23 -17.85
CA GLU A 242 15.77 3.20 -18.63
C GLU A 242 14.39 2.61 -19.02
N MET A 243 13.34 3.45 -19.10
CA MET A 243 11.98 3.05 -19.49
C MET A 243 11.93 2.21 -20.78
N LYS A 244 12.82 2.47 -21.74
CA LYS A 244 12.94 1.67 -22.99
C LYS A 244 13.31 0.21 -22.75
N GLN A 245 13.95 -0.10 -21.63
CA GLN A 245 14.35 -1.45 -21.21
C GLN A 245 13.33 -2.12 -20.28
N LEU A 246 12.40 -1.35 -19.69
CA LEU A 246 11.34 -1.87 -18.81
C LEU A 246 10.24 -2.58 -19.60
N PHE A 247 9.98 -2.12 -20.82
CA PHE A 247 9.07 -2.76 -21.76
C PHE A 247 9.79 -2.85 -23.10
N PRO A 248 10.71 -3.82 -23.31
CA PRO A 248 11.22 -4.08 -24.63
C PRO A 248 10.02 -4.49 -25.50
N ARG A 249 9.52 -3.56 -26.31
CA ARG A 249 8.59 -3.89 -27.39
C ARG A 249 9.41 -4.60 -28.43
N GLU A 250 9.59 -5.90 -28.25
CA GLU A 250 9.99 -6.75 -29.35
C GLU A 250 8.81 -6.75 -30.32
N GLU A 251 9.01 -6.15 -31.49
CA GLU A 251 8.09 -6.31 -32.61
C GLU A 251 7.98 -7.80 -32.89
N HIS A 252 6.79 -8.35 -32.69
CA HIS A 252 6.46 -9.73 -32.97
C HIS A 252 5.31 -9.74 -33.96
N GLU A 253 5.32 -10.72 -34.85
CA GLU A 253 4.22 -10.91 -35.79
C GLU A 253 3.03 -11.53 -35.06
N ILE A 254 1.88 -10.86 -35.14
CA ILE A 254 0.61 -11.38 -34.66
C ILE A 254 0.13 -12.44 -35.65
N GLY A 255 0.09 -13.69 -35.20
CA GLY A 255 -0.32 -14.83 -36.02
C GLY A 255 -1.83 -15.08 -36.03
N ASP A 256 -2.19 -16.32 -36.31
CA ASP A 256 -3.58 -16.78 -36.31
C ASP A 256 -4.21 -16.79 -34.91
N VAL A 257 -5.54 -16.91 -34.85
CA VAL A 257 -6.27 -17.04 -33.58
C VAL A 257 -5.83 -18.32 -32.87
N VAL A 258 -5.26 -18.17 -31.68
CA VAL A 258 -4.82 -19.29 -30.83
C VAL A 258 -5.88 -19.65 -29.80
N LEU A 259 -6.63 -18.68 -29.27
CA LEU A 259 -7.72 -18.93 -28.32
C LEU A 259 -8.96 -18.16 -28.77
N LEU A 260 -10.08 -18.86 -28.89
CA LEU A 260 -11.39 -18.27 -29.20
C LEU A 260 -12.36 -18.59 -28.07
N VAL A 261 -12.99 -17.56 -27.54
CA VAL A 261 -13.99 -17.66 -26.47
C VAL A 261 -15.31 -17.15 -27.00
N GLU A 262 -16.34 -17.99 -26.95
CA GLU A 262 -17.66 -17.70 -27.50
C GLU A 262 -18.76 -17.90 -26.47
N ASN A 263 -19.65 -16.91 -26.39
CA ASN A 263 -20.87 -16.92 -25.60
C ASN A 263 -20.70 -17.27 -24.12
N VAL A 264 -19.53 -16.98 -23.53
CA VAL A 264 -19.28 -17.32 -22.13
C VAL A 264 -20.16 -16.49 -21.22
N SER A 265 -20.93 -17.18 -20.38
CA SER A 265 -21.81 -16.57 -19.39
C SER A 265 -21.67 -17.30 -18.07
N ALA A 266 -21.66 -16.55 -16.98
CA ALA A 266 -21.48 -17.06 -15.62
C ALA A 266 -22.47 -16.38 -14.68
N TRP A 267 -23.02 -17.14 -13.74
CA TRP A 267 -23.98 -16.67 -12.76
C TRP A 267 -23.42 -16.74 -11.36
N ASP A 268 -23.79 -15.80 -10.52
CA ASP A 268 -23.34 -15.69 -9.13
C ASP A 268 -23.49 -17.01 -8.37
N LYS A 269 -22.47 -17.33 -7.55
CA LYS A 269 -22.35 -18.59 -6.81
C LYS A 269 -23.51 -18.77 -5.82
N ALA A 270 -23.96 -17.68 -5.19
CA ALA A 270 -25.03 -17.67 -4.20
C ALA A 270 -26.40 -17.39 -4.82
N ASN A 271 -26.48 -16.48 -5.80
CA ASN A 271 -27.74 -16.12 -6.46
C ASN A 271 -27.70 -16.38 -7.98
N ARG A 272 -28.15 -17.57 -8.38
CA ARG A 272 -28.16 -18.03 -9.78
C ARG A 272 -29.00 -17.17 -10.75
N SER A 273 -29.81 -16.22 -10.26
CA SER A 273 -30.52 -15.27 -11.12
C SER A 273 -29.66 -14.09 -11.57
N VAL A 274 -28.54 -13.83 -10.88
CA VAL A 274 -27.63 -12.72 -11.17
C VAL A 274 -26.53 -13.20 -12.10
N ALA A 275 -26.54 -12.73 -13.34
CA ALA A 275 -25.45 -12.97 -14.29
C ALA A 275 -24.26 -12.04 -13.99
N LYS A 276 -23.10 -12.64 -13.70
CA LYS A 276 -21.80 -11.97 -13.49
C LYS A 276 -21.07 -11.73 -14.80
N VAL A 277 -21.16 -12.68 -15.72
CA VAL A 277 -20.64 -12.58 -17.09
C VAL A 277 -21.81 -12.82 -18.04
N LYS A 278 -21.95 -11.95 -19.04
CA LYS A 278 -23.05 -12.01 -20.01
C LYS A 278 -22.47 -12.05 -21.41
N ASN A 279 -22.52 -13.22 -22.03
CA ASN A 279 -22.18 -13.41 -23.44
C ASN A 279 -20.84 -12.77 -23.84
N ALA A 280 -19.77 -13.14 -23.14
CA ALA A 280 -18.42 -12.70 -23.45
C ALA A 280 -17.91 -13.42 -24.70
N ASN A 281 -17.42 -12.65 -25.67
CA ASN A 281 -16.84 -13.14 -26.92
C ASN A 281 -15.52 -12.41 -27.17
N PHE A 282 -14.44 -13.15 -27.38
CA PHE A 282 -13.16 -12.57 -27.80
C PHE A 282 -12.25 -13.62 -28.42
N ALA A 283 -11.26 -13.15 -29.17
CA ALA A 283 -10.21 -13.97 -29.75
C ALA A 283 -8.86 -13.42 -29.30
N LEU A 284 -7.93 -14.33 -28.99
CA LEU A 284 -6.53 -14.04 -28.76
C LEU A 284 -5.73 -14.67 -29.91
N ARG A 285 -4.82 -13.91 -30.49
CA ARG A 285 -3.94 -14.38 -31.56
C ARG A 285 -2.57 -14.78 -31.05
N LYS A 286 -1.89 -15.64 -31.80
CA LYS A 286 -0.53 -16.07 -31.47
C LYS A 286 0.40 -14.86 -31.42
N GLY A 287 1.13 -14.72 -30.31
CA GLY A 287 2.04 -13.59 -30.05
C GLY A 287 1.36 -12.37 -29.42
N GLU A 288 0.03 -12.25 -29.48
CA GLU A 288 -0.71 -11.12 -28.93
C GLU A 288 -0.75 -11.15 -27.39
N ILE A 289 -0.77 -9.97 -26.77
CA ILE A 289 -1.15 -9.79 -25.36
C ILE A 289 -2.52 -9.12 -25.32
N LEU A 290 -3.56 -9.88 -24.98
CA LEU A 290 -4.92 -9.36 -24.84
C LEU A 290 -5.18 -8.89 -23.40
N GLY A 291 -5.55 -7.62 -23.23
CA GLY A 291 -5.95 -7.05 -21.94
C GLY A 291 -7.47 -7.02 -21.78
N ILE A 292 -7.98 -7.53 -20.65
CA ILE A 292 -9.40 -7.48 -20.28
C ILE A 292 -9.57 -6.61 -19.02
N SER A 293 -10.25 -5.47 -19.16
CA SER A 293 -10.40 -4.44 -18.11
C SER A 293 -11.86 -4.14 -17.77
N GLY A 294 -12.12 -3.69 -16.54
CA GLY A 294 -13.45 -3.35 -16.04
C GLY A 294 -13.43 -3.08 -14.53
N LEU A 295 -14.44 -2.38 -14.02
CA LEU A 295 -14.56 -2.06 -12.59
C LEU A 295 -14.64 -3.32 -11.71
N VAL A 296 -14.45 -3.16 -10.40
CA VAL A 296 -14.64 -4.25 -9.43
C VAL A 296 -16.06 -4.80 -9.57
N GLY A 297 -16.19 -6.13 -9.68
CA GLY A 297 -17.47 -6.80 -9.90
C GLY A 297 -17.95 -6.87 -11.35
N ALA A 298 -17.17 -6.37 -12.32
CA ALA A 298 -17.50 -6.44 -13.76
C ALA A 298 -17.43 -7.86 -14.37
N GLY A 299 -17.16 -8.90 -13.57
CA GLY A 299 -17.12 -10.29 -14.04
C GLY A 299 -15.77 -10.75 -14.61
N ARG A 300 -14.69 -9.95 -14.47
CA ARG A 300 -13.36 -10.27 -15.00
C ARG A 300 -12.81 -11.57 -14.43
N THR A 301 -12.83 -11.67 -13.10
CA THR A 301 -12.31 -12.82 -12.37
C THR A 301 -13.16 -14.05 -12.67
N GLU A 302 -14.48 -13.92 -12.66
CA GLU A 302 -15.41 -14.99 -13.00
C GLU A 302 -15.23 -15.49 -14.44
N LEU A 303 -14.99 -14.60 -15.41
CA LEU A 303 -14.70 -14.98 -16.79
C LEU A 303 -13.41 -15.80 -16.90
N MET A 304 -12.33 -15.36 -16.25
CA MET A 304 -11.07 -16.11 -16.25
C MET A 304 -11.20 -17.45 -15.50
N GLU A 305 -11.93 -17.48 -14.37
CA GLU A 305 -12.22 -18.70 -13.63
C GLU A 305 -13.02 -19.71 -14.48
N CYS A 306 -13.93 -19.23 -15.35
CA CYS A 306 -14.66 -20.10 -16.28
C CYS A 306 -13.74 -20.68 -17.35
N ILE A 307 -12.86 -19.86 -17.93
CA ILE A 307 -11.90 -20.32 -18.96
C ILE A 307 -10.92 -21.33 -18.39
N TYR A 308 -10.49 -21.14 -17.14
CA TYR A 308 -9.55 -22.02 -16.46
C TYR A 308 -10.23 -23.21 -15.74
N GLY A 309 -11.56 -23.30 -15.72
CA GLY A 309 -12.26 -24.43 -15.10
C GLY A 309 -12.21 -24.48 -13.57
N CYS A 310 -11.99 -23.35 -12.89
CA CYS A 310 -12.11 -23.27 -11.42
C CYS A 310 -13.37 -22.54 -10.93
N TYR A 311 -14.22 -22.07 -11.84
CA TYR A 311 -15.47 -21.41 -11.47
C TYR A 311 -16.46 -22.40 -10.85
N GLN A 312 -16.77 -22.20 -9.56
CA GLN A 312 -17.69 -23.09 -8.82
C GLN A 312 -19.19 -22.81 -9.08
N GLY A 313 -19.52 -21.72 -9.77
CA GLY A 313 -20.90 -21.36 -10.09
C GLY A 313 -21.39 -21.96 -11.40
N LYS A 314 -22.68 -21.76 -11.70
CA LYS A 314 -23.23 -22.12 -13.01
C LYS A 314 -22.54 -21.26 -14.08
N HIS A 315 -22.11 -21.89 -15.16
CA HIS A 315 -21.53 -21.23 -16.32
C HIS A 315 -21.85 -22.00 -17.61
N GLN A 316 -21.68 -21.35 -18.75
CA GLN A 316 -21.82 -21.93 -20.09
C GLN A 316 -20.95 -21.15 -21.07
N GLY A 317 -20.66 -21.73 -22.23
CA GLY A 317 -19.92 -21.11 -23.31
C GLY A 317 -18.98 -22.11 -23.95
N ASP A 318 -18.42 -21.72 -25.09
CA ASP A 318 -17.50 -22.54 -25.86
C ASP A 318 -16.12 -21.89 -25.89
N ILE A 319 -15.10 -22.71 -25.68
CA ILE A 319 -13.70 -22.30 -25.65
C ILE A 319 -12.97 -23.18 -26.65
N TYR A 320 -12.23 -22.55 -27.55
CA TYR A 320 -11.41 -23.23 -28.55
C TYR A 320 -9.96 -22.81 -28.38
N LEU A 321 -9.04 -23.78 -28.49
CA LEU A 321 -7.60 -23.55 -28.49
C LEU A 321 -7.01 -24.21 -29.74
N ASP A 322 -6.22 -23.46 -30.50
CA ASP A 322 -5.67 -23.89 -31.80
C ASP A 322 -6.74 -24.44 -32.77
N GLY A 323 -7.97 -23.90 -32.68
CA GLY A 323 -9.12 -24.30 -33.48
C GLY A 323 -9.88 -25.53 -32.96
N GLU A 324 -9.40 -26.19 -31.91
CA GLU A 324 -10.06 -27.34 -31.30
C GLU A 324 -10.92 -26.93 -30.09
N LYS A 325 -12.15 -27.45 -30.02
CA LYS A 325 -13.06 -27.17 -28.90
C LYS A 325 -12.59 -27.87 -27.63
N LEU A 326 -12.34 -27.11 -26.58
CA LEU A 326 -11.92 -27.63 -25.28
C LEU A 326 -13.13 -28.05 -24.42
N SER A 327 -12.96 -29.14 -23.68
CA SER A 327 -13.91 -29.59 -22.65
C SER A 327 -13.28 -29.44 -21.27
N ILE A 328 -13.36 -28.23 -20.71
CA ILE A 328 -12.73 -27.89 -19.43
C ILE A 328 -13.76 -28.02 -18.31
N ASN A 329 -13.60 -29.00 -17.43
CA ASN A 329 -14.45 -29.18 -16.24
C ASN A 329 -13.68 -28.92 -14.94
N SER A 330 -12.36 -28.83 -15.02
CA SER A 330 -11.46 -28.58 -13.91
C SER A 330 -10.22 -27.80 -14.36
N SER A 331 -9.52 -27.18 -13.41
CA SER A 331 -8.22 -26.54 -13.65
C SER A 331 -7.16 -27.48 -14.20
N GLN A 332 -7.28 -28.77 -13.93
CA GLN A 332 -6.34 -29.77 -14.46
C GLN A 332 -6.54 -29.99 -15.96
N ASP A 333 -7.78 -29.88 -16.47
CA ASP A 333 -8.08 -29.99 -17.90
C ASP A 333 -7.50 -28.79 -18.68
N ALA A 334 -7.63 -27.59 -18.11
CA ALA A 334 -7.04 -26.37 -18.67
C ALA A 334 -5.51 -26.48 -18.74
N LEU A 335 -4.87 -26.94 -17.66
CA LEU A 335 -3.42 -27.12 -17.58
C LEU A 335 -2.92 -28.15 -18.60
N HIS A 336 -3.59 -29.30 -18.73
CA HIS A 336 -3.26 -30.31 -19.74
C HIS A 336 -3.43 -29.79 -21.17
N SER A 337 -4.34 -28.84 -21.38
CA SER A 337 -4.53 -28.15 -22.66
C SER A 337 -3.52 -27.02 -22.87
N GLY A 338 -2.58 -26.79 -21.95
CA GLY A 338 -1.55 -25.75 -22.06
C GLY A 338 -1.98 -24.36 -21.57
N ILE A 339 -3.14 -24.25 -20.91
CA ILE A 339 -3.62 -23.00 -20.31
C ILE A 339 -3.21 -22.97 -18.85
N ALA A 340 -2.45 -21.95 -18.45
CA ALA A 340 -2.09 -21.69 -17.05
C ALA A 340 -2.70 -20.38 -16.56
N MET A 341 -3.15 -20.35 -15.30
CA MET A 341 -3.71 -19.16 -14.68
C MET A 341 -2.94 -18.77 -13.43
N VAL A 342 -2.58 -17.49 -13.33
CA VAL A 342 -2.12 -16.87 -12.09
C VAL A 342 -3.32 -16.13 -11.47
N PRO A 343 -3.82 -16.55 -10.30
CA PRO A 343 -5.02 -15.96 -9.72
C PRO A 343 -4.77 -14.55 -9.18
N GLU A 344 -5.85 -13.77 -9.08
CA GLU A 344 -5.85 -12.43 -8.49
C GLU A 344 -5.39 -12.44 -7.03
N ASP A 345 -5.98 -13.32 -6.19
CA ASP A 345 -5.52 -13.58 -4.83
C ASP A 345 -4.50 -14.73 -4.78
N ARG A 346 -3.23 -14.36 -4.99
CA ARG A 346 -2.11 -15.32 -5.03
C ARG A 346 -1.87 -16.01 -3.70
N LYS A 347 -2.20 -15.36 -2.57
CA LYS A 347 -1.97 -15.92 -1.23
C LYS A 347 -3.00 -16.98 -0.90
N ARG A 348 -4.25 -16.77 -1.31
CA ARG A 348 -5.35 -17.70 -1.05
C ARG A 348 -5.44 -18.81 -2.09
N HIS A 349 -5.24 -18.50 -3.37
CA HIS A 349 -5.49 -19.42 -4.48
C HIS A 349 -4.22 -19.87 -5.21
N GLY A 350 -3.11 -19.14 -5.08
CA GLY A 350 -1.85 -19.43 -5.78
C GLY A 350 -0.86 -20.28 -4.99
N ILE A 351 -1.08 -20.49 -3.69
CA ILE A 351 -0.21 -21.28 -2.81
C ILE A 351 -1.01 -22.16 -1.87
N VAL A 352 -0.40 -23.25 -1.42
CA VAL A 352 -0.91 -24.06 -0.31
C VAL A 352 -0.11 -23.70 0.94
N PRO A 353 -0.65 -22.88 1.88
CA PRO A 353 0.15 -22.27 2.95
C PRO A 353 0.84 -23.26 3.89
N ILE A 354 0.27 -24.46 4.02
CA ILE A 354 0.80 -25.55 4.86
C ILE A 354 1.88 -26.39 4.16
N MET A 355 2.12 -26.16 2.86
CA MET A 355 3.15 -26.86 2.10
C MET A 355 4.41 -26.02 1.99
N GLY A 356 5.57 -26.66 2.16
CA GLY A 356 6.86 -25.99 1.93
C GLY A 356 7.02 -25.56 0.48
N VAL A 357 7.73 -24.44 0.26
CA VAL A 357 7.89 -23.76 -1.04
C VAL A 357 8.21 -24.71 -2.20
N GLY A 358 9.13 -25.67 -2.02
CA GLY A 358 9.52 -26.60 -3.07
C GLY A 358 8.41 -27.57 -3.51
N ARG A 359 7.39 -27.79 -2.68
CA ARG A 359 6.19 -28.56 -3.06
C ARG A 359 5.07 -27.69 -3.62
N THR A 360 5.07 -26.39 -3.33
CA THR A 360 4.10 -25.44 -3.87
C THR A 360 4.43 -25.02 -5.30
N LEU A 361 5.70 -25.11 -5.70
CA LEU A 361 6.18 -24.81 -7.06
C LEU A 361 6.13 -26.01 -8.03
N ARG A 362 5.73 -27.19 -7.55
CA ARG A 362 5.53 -28.40 -8.36
C ARG A 362 4.04 -28.65 -8.51
#